data_AF-A0A0Q4XEI6-F1
#
_entry.id   AF-A0A0Q4XEI6-F1
#
_cell.length_a   1.000
_cell.length_b   1.000
_cell.length_c   1.000
_cell.angle_alpha   90.00
_cell.angle_beta   90.00
_cell.angle_gamma   90.00
#
_symmetry.space_group_name_H-M   'P 1'
#
loop_
_entity.id
_entity.type
_entity.pdbx_description
1 polymer ?
#
loop_
_entity_poly.entity_id
_entity_poly.type
_entity_poly.pdbx_seq_one_letter_code
_entity_poly.pdbx_strand_id
1 'polypeptide(L)'
;MVETQDGASLDDARAAIRAFILGRSPGLAPEAVTGQTSLVTSDALDSIGVLDLMMELGDRFGFEIEEDAFAVEHFESIDALAAYVVSKRHQA
;
A
#
# COMPACT_ATOMS: atom_id res chain seq x y z
N MET A 1 -8.78 2.18 27.41
CA MET A 1 -7.48 2.04 26.73
C MET A 1 -7.77 1.39 25.39
N VAL A 2 -8.00 2.23 24.39
CA VAL A 2 -7.62 2.05 22.97
C VAL A 2 -8.29 3.21 22.24
N GLU A 3 -7.55 4.29 22.04
CA GLU A 3 -7.89 5.27 21.01
C GLU A 3 -7.65 4.57 19.67
N THR A 4 -8.70 4.01 19.06
CA THR A 4 -8.60 3.60 17.66
C THR A 4 -8.80 4.84 16.82
N GLN A 5 -7.67 5.43 16.47
CA GLN A 5 -7.39 6.41 15.42
C GLN A 5 -8.40 6.33 14.27
N ASP A 6 -9.41 7.20 14.29
CA ASP A 6 -10.33 7.45 13.19
C ASP A 6 -9.64 8.44 12.24
N GLY A 7 -8.64 7.94 11.51
CA GLY A 7 -7.83 8.76 10.62
C GLY A 7 -6.83 7.88 9.93
N ALA A 8 -7.08 7.58 8.65
CA ALA A 8 -6.16 6.87 7.79
C ALA A 8 -4.81 7.60 7.79
N SER A 9 -3.90 7.12 8.62
CA SER A 9 -2.58 7.69 8.74
C SER A 9 -1.66 6.99 7.74
N LEU A 10 -0.55 7.64 7.39
CA LEU A 10 0.46 7.04 6.51
C LEU A 10 0.91 5.66 7.03
N ASP A 11 0.91 5.48 8.35
CA ASP A 11 1.21 4.21 9.02
C ASP A 11 0.17 3.12 8.72
N ASP A 12 -1.13 3.43 8.69
CA ASP A 12 -2.18 2.47 8.32
C ASP A 12 -2.05 2.01 6.88
N ALA A 13 -1.78 2.93 5.95
CA ALA A 13 -1.57 2.60 4.55
C ALA A 13 -0.32 1.72 4.38
N ARG A 14 0.80 2.07 5.02
CA ARG A 14 2.01 1.23 5.06
C ARG A 14 1.73 -0.15 5.64
N ALA A 15 0.96 -0.24 6.72
CA ALA A 15 0.62 -1.49 7.39
C ALA A 15 -0.25 -2.38 6.50
N ALA A 16 -1.24 -1.81 5.79
CA ALA A 16 -2.07 -2.52 4.82
C ALA A 16 -1.23 -3.11 3.67
N ILE A 17 -0.40 -2.28 3.04
CA ILE A 17 0.49 -2.70 1.95
C ILE A 17 1.44 -3.82 2.42
N ARG A 18 2.02 -3.67 3.62
CA ARG A 18 2.92 -4.69 4.18
C ARG A 18 2.20 -5.98 4.50
N ALA A 19 0.99 -5.92 5.06
CA ALA A 19 0.17 -7.10 5.33
C ALA A 19 -0.17 -7.85 4.03
N PHE A 20 -0.50 -7.12 2.96
CA PHE A 20 -0.76 -7.68 1.64
C PHE A 20 0.45 -8.46 1.10
N ILE A 21 1.63 -7.84 1.12
CA ILE A 21 2.89 -8.46 0.66
C ILE A 21 3.21 -9.71 1.48
N LEU A 22 3.12 -9.63 2.81
CA LEU A 22 3.40 -10.77 3.70
C LEU A 22 2.41 -11.93 3.50
N GLY A 23 1.14 -11.63 3.21
CA GLY A 23 0.15 -12.65 2.88
C GLY A 23 0.47 -13.41 1.59
N ARG A 24 1.10 -12.73 0.62
CA ARG A 24 1.49 -13.32 -0.67
C ARG A 24 2.85 -14.01 -0.64
N SER A 25 3.73 -13.59 0.26
CA SER A 25 5.09 -14.11 0.40
C SER A 25 5.30 -14.77 1.77
N PRO A 26 4.82 -16.01 1.99
CA PRO A 26 4.88 -16.68 3.29
C PRO A 26 6.29 -17.02 3.81
N GLY A 27 7.35 -16.63 3.09
CA GLY A 27 8.76 -16.75 3.52
C GLY A 27 9.46 -15.40 3.76
N LEU A 28 8.77 -14.27 3.56
CA LEU A 28 9.37 -12.95 3.72
C LEU A 28 9.22 -12.49 5.17
N ALA A 29 10.33 -12.16 5.83
CA ALA A 29 10.28 -11.66 7.19
C ALA A 29 9.59 -10.29 7.20
N PRO A 30 8.67 -10.02 8.14
CA PRO A 30 7.99 -8.73 8.22
C PRO A 30 9.00 -7.58 8.36
N GLU A 31 10.08 -7.77 9.11
CA GLU A 31 11.19 -6.83 9.27
C GLU A 31 11.99 -6.54 7.98
N ALA A 32 11.95 -7.43 6.98
CA ALA A 32 12.59 -7.21 5.69
C ALA A 32 11.80 -6.27 4.78
N VAL A 33 10.49 -6.11 5.05
CA VAL A 33 9.61 -5.20 4.31
C VAL A 33 9.56 -3.86 5.03
N THR A 34 10.29 -2.89 4.50
CA THR A 34 10.41 -1.53 5.04
C THR A 34 9.69 -0.52 4.14
N GLY A 35 9.44 0.69 4.65
CA GLY A 35 8.83 1.77 3.85
C GLY A 35 9.59 2.12 2.57
N GLN A 36 10.89 1.81 2.51
CA GLN A 36 11.77 2.07 1.36
C GLN A 36 11.93 0.83 0.45
N THR A 37 11.23 -0.25 0.75
CA THR A 37 11.24 -1.46 -0.08
C THR A 37 10.48 -1.16 -1.36
N SER A 38 11.17 -1.26 -2.49
CA SER A 38 10.54 -1.13 -3.80
C SER A 38 9.55 -2.24 -4.07
N LEU A 39 8.36 -1.86 -4.52
CA LEU A 39 7.27 -2.78 -4.82
C LEU A 39 7.36 -3.31 -6.24
N VAL A 40 7.90 -2.51 -7.17
CA VAL A 40 8.03 -2.87 -8.59
C VAL A 40 9.22 -3.77 -8.90
N THR A 41 10.33 -3.64 -8.16
CA THR A 41 11.55 -4.44 -8.38
C THR A 41 11.66 -5.64 -7.46
N SER A 42 10.83 -5.69 -6.42
CA SER A 42 10.75 -6.86 -5.57
C SER A 42 9.81 -7.88 -6.21
N ASP A 43 10.23 -9.15 -6.29
CA ASP A 43 9.42 -10.30 -6.73
C ASP A 43 8.12 -10.50 -5.90
N ALA A 44 7.89 -9.62 -4.92
CA ALA A 44 6.72 -9.55 -4.05
C ALA A 44 5.41 -9.21 -4.79
N LEU A 45 5.45 -8.39 -5.84
CA LEU A 45 4.26 -7.91 -6.56
C LEU A 45 4.34 -8.19 -8.05
N ASP A 46 3.60 -9.22 -8.47
CA ASP A 46 3.33 -9.52 -9.88
C ASP A 46 2.28 -8.54 -10.45
N SER A 47 2.13 -8.44 -11.78
CA SER A 47 1.16 -7.55 -12.44
C SER A 47 -0.27 -7.71 -11.93
N ILE A 48 -0.68 -8.93 -11.57
CA ILE A 48 -1.99 -9.19 -10.95
C ILE A 48 -2.04 -8.71 -9.50
N GLY A 49 -0.93 -8.82 -8.76
CA GLY A 49 -0.87 -8.39 -7.37
C GLY A 49 -0.96 -6.88 -7.21
N VAL A 50 -0.43 -6.12 -8.17
CA VAL A 50 -0.57 -4.65 -8.19
C VAL A 50 -2.04 -4.23 -8.30
N LEU A 51 -2.79 -4.87 -9.20
CA LEU A 51 -4.22 -4.59 -9.37
C LEU A 51 -5.03 -4.90 -8.11
N ASP A 52 -4.77 -6.06 -7.50
CA ASP A 52 -5.47 -6.52 -6.30
C ASP A 52 -5.14 -5.64 -5.07
N LEU A 53 -3.87 -5.25 -4.91
CA LEU A 53 -3.44 -4.29 -3.89
C LEU A 53 -4.15 -2.95 -4.06
N MET A 54 -4.20 -2.42 -5.28
CA MET A 54 -4.88 -1.16 -5.56
C MET A 54 -6.38 -1.23 -5.27
N MET A 55 -7.05 -2.32 -5.65
CA MET A 55 -8.46 -2.52 -5.34
C MET A 55 -8.71 -2.62 -3.82
N GLU A 56 -7.86 -3.35 -3.08
CA GLU A 56 -7.98 -3.44 -1.61
C GLU A 56 -7.80 -2.08 -0.95
N LEU A 57 -6.78 -1.31 -1.37
CA LEU A 57 -6.54 0.03 -0.84
C LEU A 57 -7.71 0.97 -1.16
N GLY A 58 -8.20 0.98 -2.40
CA GLY A 58 -9.33 1.81 -2.81
C GLY A 58 -10.59 1.51 -1.99
N ASP A 59 -10.96 0.23 -1.85
CA ASP A 59 -12.11 -0.21 -1.06
C ASP A 59 -11.94 0.12 0.43
N ARG A 60 -10.76 -0.18 1.00
CA ARG A 60 -10.47 0.00 2.43
C ARG A 60 -10.42 1.46 2.84
N PHE A 61 -9.83 2.32 2.02
CA PHE A 61 -9.67 3.74 2.33
C PHE A 61 -10.76 4.61 1.73
N GLY A 62 -11.60 4.08 0.84
CA GLY A 62 -12.76 4.74 0.26
C GLY A 62 -12.39 5.78 -0.81
N PHE A 63 -11.39 5.51 -1.64
CA PHE A 63 -10.98 6.41 -2.73
C PHE A 63 -11.04 5.70 -4.09
N GLU A 64 -11.21 6.50 -5.14
CA GLU A 64 -11.29 6.00 -6.51
C GLU A 64 -9.88 5.77 -7.09
N ILE A 65 -9.65 4.59 -7.67
CA ILE A 65 -8.39 4.24 -8.31
C ILE A 65 -8.40 4.79 -9.73
N GLU A 66 -7.53 5.76 -9.99
CA GLU A 66 -7.35 6.37 -11.32
C GLU A 66 -6.18 5.74 -12.07
N GLU A 67 -6.07 6.02 -13.38
CA GLU A 67 -4.94 5.59 -14.21
C GLU A 67 -3.57 6.03 -13.64
N ASP A 68 -3.53 7.22 -13.02
CA ASP A 68 -2.34 7.76 -12.38
C ASP A 68 -1.91 6.95 -11.14
N ALA A 69 -2.82 6.20 -10.51
CA ALA A 69 -2.48 5.30 -9.40
C ALA A 69 -1.46 4.24 -9.83
N PHE A 70 -1.49 3.86 -11.11
CA PHE A 70 -0.60 2.84 -11.66
C PHE A 70 0.77 3.40 -12.10
N ALA A 71 1.07 4.67 -11.81
CA ALA A 71 2.36 5.27 -12.09
C ALA A 71 3.48 4.56 -11.31
N VAL A 72 4.60 4.28 -11.99
CA VAL A 72 5.74 3.54 -11.43
C VAL A 72 6.31 4.22 -10.19
N GLU A 73 6.20 5.54 -10.10
CA GLU A 73 6.60 6.38 -8.98
C GLU A 73 5.87 5.98 -7.69
N HIS A 74 4.61 5.59 -7.75
CA HIS A 74 3.88 5.12 -6.57
C HIS A 74 4.37 3.74 -6.09
N PHE A 75 4.93 2.92 -6.98
CA PHE A 75 5.45 1.59 -6.64
C PHE A 75 6.96 1.55 -6.41
N GLU A 76 7.62 2.72 -6.45
CA GLU A 76 9.06 2.81 -6.16
C GLU A 76 9.36 2.39 -4.71
N SER A 77 8.39 2.55 -3.82
CA SER A 77 8.50 2.29 -2.39
C SER A 77 7.11 2.17 -1.75
N ILE A 78 7.00 1.40 -0.66
CA ILE A 78 5.79 1.35 0.16
C ILE A 78 5.37 2.74 0.64
N ASP A 79 6.35 3.59 0.95
CA ASP A 79 6.09 4.95 1.40
C ASP A 79 5.41 5.82 0.35
N ALA A 80 5.86 5.71 -0.90
CA ALA A 80 5.29 6.46 -2.02
C ALA A 80 3.82 6.07 -2.25
N LEU A 81 3.53 4.77 -2.23
CA LEU A 81 2.16 4.28 -2.34
C LEU A 81 1.29 4.71 -1.15
N ALA A 82 1.82 4.61 0.07
CA ALA A 82 1.11 5.05 1.27
C ALA A 82 0.79 6.55 1.25
N ALA A 83 1.75 7.38 0.82
CA ALA A 83 1.55 8.81 0.64
C ALA A 83 0.49 9.12 -0.42
N TYR A 84 0.48 8.37 -1.52
CA TYR A 84 -0.54 8.50 -2.56
C TYR A 84 -1.94 8.19 -2.01
N VAL A 85 -2.11 7.06 -1.33
CA VAL A 85 -3.39 6.62 -0.73
C VAL A 85 -3.94 7.67 0.23
N VAL A 86 -3.10 8.16 1.14
CA VAL A 86 -3.50 9.20 2.11
C VAL A 86 -3.85 10.50 1.37
N SER A 87 -3.07 10.90 0.35
CA SER A 87 -3.35 12.10 -0.43
C SER A 87 -4.65 12.01 -1.23
N LYS A 88 -5.02 10.82 -1.73
CA LYS A 88 -6.30 10.60 -2.43
C LYS A 88 -7.48 10.65 -1.47
N ARG A 89 -7.37 9.99 -0.32
CA ARG A 89 -8.41 10.06 0.72
C ARG A 89 -8.64 11.48 1.23
N HIS A 90 -7.60 12.29 1.38
CA HIS A 90 -7.74 13.70 1.78
C HIS A 90 -8.47 14.57 0.75
N GLN A 91 -8.59 14.11 -0.50
CA GLN A 91 -9.27 14.81 -1.59
C GLN A 91 -10.68 14.26 -1.88
N ALA A 92 -11.07 13.16 -1.22
CA ALA A 92 -12.35 12.47 -1.38
C ALA A 92 -13.41 12.92 -0.36
#